data_AF-A0A2N0X8E3-F1
#
_entry.id   AF-A0A2N0X8E3-F1
#
_cell.length_a   1.000
_cell.length_b   1.000
_cell.length_c   1.000
_cell.angle_alpha   90.00
_cell.angle_beta   90.00
_cell.angle_gamma   90.00
#
_symmetry.space_group_name_H-M   'P 1'
#
loop_
_entity.id
_entity.type
_entity.pdbx_description
1 polymer ?
#
loop_
_entity_poly.entity_id
_entity_poly.type
_entity_poly.pdbx_seq_one_letter_code
_entity_poly.pdbx_strand_id
1 'polypeptide(L)'
;MRIPLRTVAALAAALGLLTACTSSSDSTPADQADQAQGLSGRVVVLTTGGTIASTADETGALVPTVSGAQLIDSVRDRLGPDLDVQVREIAQLDSSAMTFRDTDTILRSIHEALRDPEVSGVVVTHGTDSMEETAVAADAFRPDTRPIVLTGAMKPADDPHPDGPDNLAQAIRLAADKETEPGAHIAFGGATYPARATYKSHTTDVDGFARNTPESSSHPAPLPLTPLESTHVEIVAAYPGAPRALIDSTVERGAQGLVIQGMGAGNVGGELAAAMTDALARGVAVVMSTRVPEGSVEAAYGGAGGGATLQSQGVISSGYLRPAQARVLLAAALATGTDPAVLFS
;
A
#
# COMPACT_ATOMS: atom_id res chain seq x y z
N MET A 1 1.55 43.06 54.17
CA MET A 1 2.14 42.68 55.46
C MET A 1 1.99 41.17 55.63
N ARG A 2 3.12 40.47 55.66
CA ARG A 2 3.46 39.16 56.26
C ARG A 2 2.39 38.06 56.48
N ILE A 3 2.78 36.87 55.99
CA ILE A 3 2.36 35.48 56.28
C ILE A 3 2.32 35.18 57.80
N PRO A 4 1.65 34.10 58.28
CA PRO A 4 2.34 32.80 58.49
C PRO A 4 1.45 31.56 58.16
N LEU A 5 1.92 30.42 57.63
CA LEU A 5 2.92 29.40 58.06
C LEU A 5 2.48 28.50 59.24
N ARG A 6 2.34 27.18 58.95
CA ARG A 6 2.45 25.98 59.83
C ARG A 6 2.03 24.74 58.99
N THR A 7 2.69 23.58 58.93
CA THR A 7 3.63 22.81 59.80
C THR A 7 4.24 21.68 58.92
N VAL A 8 5.55 21.50 58.68
CA VAL A 8 6.66 20.82 59.43
C VAL A 8 6.58 19.29 59.60
N ALA A 9 7.70 18.63 59.25
CA ALA A 9 8.29 17.32 59.65
C ALA A 9 8.14 16.13 58.67
N ALA A 10 9.12 15.25 58.43
CA ALA A 10 10.57 15.18 58.70
C ALA A 10 11.16 13.94 57.98
N LEU A 11 12.35 14.09 57.38
CA LEU A 11 13.57 13.25 57.45
C LEU A 11 13.56 11.74 57.10
N ALA A 12 14.35 11.32 56.09
CA ALA A 12 15.28 10.18 56.18
C ALA A 12 16.26 10.16 54.98
N ALA A 13 17.54 9.97 55.27
CA ALA A 13 18.64 9.82 54.32
C ALA A 13 18.86 8.34 53.94
N ALA A 14 19.30 8.07 52.71
CA ALA A 14 20.00 6.83 52.36
C ALA A 14 20.97 7.07 51.18
N LEU A 15 22.27 6.94 51.48
CA LEU A 15 23.37 6.74 50.54
C LEU A 15 23.28 5.31 49.99
N GLY A 16 23.45 5.10 48.69
CA GLY A 16 23.47 3.76 48.10
C GLY A 16 23.95 3.71 46.64
N LEU A 17 25.25 3.42 46.49
CA LEU A 17 25.99 2.83 45.36
C LEU A 17 25.55 3.14 43.90
N LEU A 18 26.46 3.82 43.18
CA LEU A 18 26.61 3.70 41.73
C LEU A 18 26.85 2.23 41.34
N THR A 19 25.97 1.68 40.49
CA THR A 19 26.25 0.45 39.74
C THR A 19 26.13 0.79 38.27
N ALA A 20 27.27 0.84 37.58
CA ALA A 20 27.33 0.98 36.13
C ALA A 20 26.78 -0.32 35.51
N CYS A 21 25.67 -0.22 34.79
CA CYS A 21 25.22 -1.29 33.91
C CYS A 21 25.94 -1.14 32.56
N THR A 22 27.10 -1.78 32.45
CA THR A 22 27.66 -2.16 31.15
C THR A 22 27.10 -3.54 30.81
N SER A 23 26.12 -3.60 29.91
CA SER A 23 25.81 -4.83 29.17
C SER A 23 26.10 -4.55 27.70
N SER A 24 27.37 -4.77 27.35
CA SER A 24 27.83 -5.00 25.98
C SER A 24 27.24 -6.33 25.51
N SER A 25 26.24 -6.28 24.62
CA SER A 25 25.92 -7.41 23.76
C SER A 25 26.84 -7.32 22.54
N ASP A 26 28.03 -7.91 22.67
CA ASP A 26 28.85 -8.29 21.52
C ASP A 26 28.09 -9.36 20.73
N SER A 27 27.35 -8.95 19.70
CA SER A 27 26.95 -9.85 18.63
C SER A 27 28.15 -10.03 17.72
N THR A 28 28.76 -11.21 17.76
CA THR A 28 29.83 -11.57 16.83
C THR A 28 29.30 -11.65 15.39
N PRO A 29 30.12 -11.42 14.35
CA PRO A 29 29.70 -11.42 12.94
C PRO A 29 29.26 -12.80 12.40
N ALA A 30 29.14 -13.81 13.25
CA ALA A 30 28.83 -15.19 12.89
C ALA A 30 27.34 -15.54 12.99
N ASP A 31 26.51 -14.71 13.65
CA ASP A 31 25.08 -14.98 13.87
C ASP A 31 24.15 -14.49 12.73
N GLN A 32 24.70 -13.89 11.66
CA GLN A 32 23.93 -13.50 10.47
C GLN A 32 24.06 -14.47 9.29
N ALA A 33 24.76 -15.60 9.47
CA ALA A 33 25.08 -16.53 8.39
C ALA A 33 24.20 -17.81 8.35
N ASP A 34 23.19 -17.95 9.22
CA ASP A 34 22.41 -19.20 9.37
C ASP A 34 20.91 -19.10 9.01
N GLN A 35 20.54 -18.15 8.13
CA GLN A 35 19.18 -18.05 7.55
C GLN A 35 19.10 -18.61 6.12
N ALA A 36 20.17 -19.21 5.60
CA ALA A 36 20.19 -19.83 4.27
C ALA A 36 19.75 -21.31 4.31
N GLN A 37 18.63 -21.61 4.97
CA GLN A 37 17.92 -22.87 4.65
C GLN A 37 17.30 -22.70 3.26
N GLY A 38 17.72 -23.54 2.32
CA GLY A 38 17.60 -23.32 0.88
C GLY A 38 16.20 -22.94 0.40
N LEU A 39 16.04 -21.67 0.00
CA LEU A 39 14.94 -21.22 -0.85
C LEU A 39 14.92 -22.13 -2.08
N SER A 40 13.83 -22.91 -2.22
CA SER A 40 13.65 -23.87 -3.30
C SER A 40 12.21 -23.74 -3.81
N GLY A 41 12.06 -23.77 -5.13
CA GLY A 41 10.77 -23.63 -5.79
C GLY A 41 10.84 -22.76 -7.04
N ARG A 42 9.68 -22.54 -7.65
CA ARG A 42 9.54 -21.71 -8.85
C ARG A 42 8.89 -20.38 -8.49
N VAL A 43 9.53 -19.28 -8.85
CA VAL A 43 8.94 -17.93 -8.76
C VAL A 43 8.68 -17.42 -10.18
N VAL A 44 7.49 -16.89 -10.40
CA VAL A 44 7.16 -16.20 -11.67
C VAL A 44 7.26 -14.69 -11.46
N VAL A 45 8.12 -14.05 -12.23
CA VAL A 45 8.29 -12.59 -12.27
C VAL A 45 7.51 -12.05 -13.45
N LEU A 46 6.45 -11.30 -13.15
CA LEU A 46 5.62 -10.59 -14.11
C LEU A 46 6.16 -9.17 -14.26
N THR A 47 6.58 -8.77 -15.46
CA THR A 47 7.08 -7.41 -15.67
C THR A 47 6.04 -6.51 -16.30
N THR A 48 5.84 -5.32 -15.71
CA THR A 48 4.94 -4.28 -16.22
C THR A 48 5.68 -3.01 -16.65
N GLY A 49 7.01 -3.01 -16.67
CA GLY A 49 7.85 -1.83 -16.91
C GLY A 49 8.22 -1.08 -15.63
N GLY A 50 8.09 0.25 -15.63
CA GLY A 50 8.49 1.13 -14.54
C GLY A 50 9.97 1.53 -14.54
N THR A 51 10.36 2.37 -13.58
CA THR A 51 11.71 2.90 -13.43
C THR A 51 12.78 1.80 -13.34
N ILE A 52 12.46 0.68 -12.70
CA ILE A 52 13.35 -0.49 -12.59
C ILE A 52 13.78 -1.05 -13.96
N ALA A 53 12.92 -0.90 -14.96
CA ALA A 53 13.14 -1.38 -16.33
C ALA A 53 13.55 -0.24 -17.30
N SER A 54 13.87 0.95 -16.80
CA SER A 54 14.12 2.15 -17.61
C SER A 54 15.52 2.69 -17.45
N THR A 55 16.07 3.29 -18.51
CA THR A 55 17.31 4.08 -18.50
C THR A 55 17.04 5.50 -18.96
N ALA A 56 17.96 6.43 -18.70
CA ALA A 56 17.87 7.78 -19.22
C ALA A 56 18.21 7.81 -20.73
N ASP A 57 17.43 8.57 -21.51
CA ASP A 57 17.81 8.94 -22.87
C ASP A 57 18.76 10.15 -22.89
N GLU A 58 19.13 10.64 -24.08
CA GLU A 58 20.03 11.79 -24.26
C GLU A 58 19.50 13.10 -23.63
N THR A 59 18.20 13.18 -23.35
CA THR A 59 17.55 14.32 -22.71
C THR A 59 17.39 14.16 -21.20
N GLY A 60 17.70 12.98 -20.66
CA GLY A 60 17.48 12.61 -19.26
C GLY A 60 16.08 12.07 -18.99
N ALA A 61 15.24 11.87 -20.01
CA ALA A 61 13.93 11.26 -19.84
C ALA A 61 14.07 9.75 -19.67
N LEU A 62 13.25 9.16 -18.80
CA LEU A 62 13.29 7.72 -18.56
C LEU A 62 12.54 6.99 -19.67
N VAL A 63 13.24 6.06 -20.31
CA VAL A 63 12.72 5.21 -21.37
C VAL A 63 12.88 3.74 -20.99
N PRO A 64 11.87 2.89 -21.21
CA PRO A 64 11.92 1.49 -20.83
C PRO A 64 12.78 0.69 -21.82
N THR A 65 14.03 0.43 -21.44
CA THR A 65 15.08 -0.17 -22.29
C THR A 65 15.59 -1.51 -21.76
N VAL A 66 15.19 -1.91 -20.56
CA VAL A 66 15.65 -3.14 -19.90
C VAL A 66 14.55 -4.19 -19.96
N SER A 67 14.85 -5.33 -20.59
CA SER A 67 13.94 -6.48 -20.64
C SER A 67 13.86 -7.21 -19.31
N GLY A 68 12.79 -7.98 -19.11
CA GLY A 68 12.63 -8.79 -17.90
C GLY A 68 13.74 -9.84 -17.73
N ALA A 69 14.26 -10.40 -18.82
CA ALA A 69 15.40 -11.31 -18.76
C ALA A 69 16.66 -10.62 -18.21
N GLN A 70 16.95 -9.39 -18.68
CA GLN A 70 18.06 -8.59 -18.17
C GLN A 70 17.90 -8.22 -16.69
N LEU A 71 16.66 -7.96 -16.23
CA LEU A 71 16.38 -7.75 -14.81
C LEU A 71 16.76 -8.97 -13.97
N ILE A 72 16.38 -10.17 -14.40
CA ILE A 72 16.73 -11.40 -13.67
C ILE A 72 18.23 -11.68 -13.70
N ASP A 73 18.86 -11.50 -14.85
CA ASP A 73 20.31 -11.66 -14.99
C ASP A 73 21.07 -10.76 -14.01
N SER A 74 20.58 -9.52 -13.78
CA SER A 74 21.21 -8.55 -12.86
C SER A 74 21.18 -8.96 -11.38
N VAL A 75 20.33 -9.91 -11.00
CA VAL A 75 20.19 -10.37 -9.61
C VAL A 75 20.50 -11.86 -9.44
N ARG A 76 20.83 -12.59 -10.51
CA ARG A 76 20.97 -14.06 -10.48
C ARG A 76 22.03 -14.54 -9.49
N ASP A 77 23.13 -13.80 -9.34
CA ASP A 77 24.21 -14.07 -8.39
C ASP A 77 23.80 -13.87 -6.92
N ARG A 78 22.76 -13.07 -6.68
CA ARG A 78 22.15 -12.82 -5.35
C ARG A 78 21.13 -13.88 -4.97
N LEU A 79 20.73 -14.72 -5.92
CA LEU A 79 19.72 -15.76 -5.75
C LEU A 79 20.40 -17.13 -5.62
N GLY A 80 19.97 -17.95 -4.65
CA GLY A 80 20.52 -19.30 -4.45
C GLY A 80 20.30 -20.21 -5.68
N PRO A 81 21.21 -21.15 -5.97
CA PRO A 81 21.21 -21.93 -7.22
C PRO A 81 19.95 -22.78 -7.43
N ASP A 82 19.23 -23.10 -6.36
CA ASP A 82 18.05 -23.97 -6.37
C ASP A 82 16.73 -23.25 -6.69
N LEU A 83 16.77 -21.92 -6.88
CA LEU A 83 15.59 -21.13 -7.20
C LEU A 83 15.39 -21.02 -8.72
N ASP A 84 14.28 -21.58 -9.21
CA ASP A 84 13.81 -21.44 -10.59
C ASP A 84 13.04 -20.13 -10.73
N VAL A 85 13.50 -19.23 -11.59
CA VAL A 85 12.88 -17.91 -11.80
C VAL A 85 12.44 -17.81 -13.26
N GLN A 86 11.14 -17.72 -13.47
CA GLN A 86 10.54 -17.55 -14.79
C GLN A 86 10.09 -16.11 -14.99
N VAL A 87 10.35 -15.54 -16.16
CA VAL A 87 9.92 -14.19 -16.51
C VAL A 87 8.76 -14.25 -17.48
N ARG A 88 7.75 -13.40 -17.26
CA ARG A 88 6.69 -13.11 -18.23
C ARG A 88 6.54 -11.60 -18.36
N GLU A 89 6.78 -11.09 -19.56
CA GLU A 89 6.55 -9.68 -19.87
C GLU A 89 5.08 -9.48 -20.21
N ILE A 90 4.34 -8.84 -19.31
CA ILE A 90 2.88 -8.71 -19.43
C ILE A 90 2.45 -7.32 -19.87
N ALA A 91 3.28 -6.30 -19.61
CA ALA A 91 3.03 -4.92 -20.05
C ALA A 91 4.30 -4.06 -19.97
N GLN A 92 4.23 -2.85 -20.53
CA GLN A 92 5.27 -1.82 -20.46
C GLN A 92 4.58 -0.47 -20.20
N LEU A 93 4.28 -0.21 -18.94
CA LEU A 93 3.37 0.83 -18.48
C LEU A 93 4.12 1.94 -17.73
N ASP A 94 3.65 3.17 -17.93
CA ASP A 94 3.87 4.28 -17.02
C ASP A 94 2.82 4.17 -15.89
N SER A 95 3.28 3.96 -14.65
CA SER A 95 2.40 3.79 -13.50
C SER A 95 1.45 4.98 -13.28
N SER A 96 1.86 6.19 -13.67
CA SER A 96 1.03 7.40 -13.54
C SER A 96 -0.15 7.43 -14.52
N ALA A 97 -0.06 6.64 -15.61
CA ALA A 97 -1.08 6.55 -16.66
C ALA A 97 -1.92 5.26 -16.58
N MET A 98 -1.71 4.44 -15.56
CA MET A 98 -2.43 3.16 -15.41
C MET A 98 -3.92 3.35 -15.15
N THR A 99 -4.69 2.39 -15.68
CA THR A 99 -6.13 2.29 -15.54
C THR A 99 -6.53 0.97 -14.87
N PHE A 100 -7.80 0.82 -14.50
CA PHE A 100 -8.31 -0.45 -13.99
C PHE A 100 -8.19 -1.60 -15.00
N ARG A 101 -8.18 -1.32 -16.31
CA ARG A 101 -7.91 -2.35 -17.34
C ARG A 101 -6.49 -2.92 -17.21
N ASP A 102 -5.53 -2.07 -16.90
CA ASP A 102 -4.13 -2.48 -16.69
C ASP A 102 -4.01 -3.30 -15.40
N THR A 103 -4.66 -2.85 -14.32
CA THR A 103 -4.79 -3.63 -13.08
C THR A 103 -5.42 -5.00 -13.34
N ASP A 104 -6.52 -5.07 -14.11
CA ASP A 104 -7.19 -6.33 -14.47
C ASP A 104 -6.26 -7.30 -15.23
N THR A 105 -5.37 -6.76 -16.06
CA THR A 105 -4.37 -7.54 -16.80
C THR A 105 -3.32 -8.13 -15.85
N ILE A 106 -2.86 -7.35 -14.88
CA ILE A 106 -1.93 -7.81 -13.84
C ILE A 106 -2.58 -8.89 -12.97
N LEU A 107 -3.80 -8.65 -12.48
CA LEU A 107 -4.53 -9.61 -11.64
C LEU A 107 -4.75 -10.95 -12.36
N ARG A 108 -5.14 -10.92 -13.64
CA ARG A 108 -5.31 -12.12 -14.45
C ARG A 108 -4.00 -12.88 -14.62
N SER A 109 -2.90 -12.16 -14.84
CA SER A 109 -1.57 -12.75 -15.01
C SER A 109 -1.06 -13.41 -13.72
N ILE A 110 -1.33 -12.79 -12.56
CA ILE A 110 -1.07 -13.38 -11.23
C ILE A 110 -1.83 -14.70 -11.08
N HIS A 111 -3.13 -14.69 -11.36
CA HIS A 111 -3.97 -15.90 -11.28
C HIS A 111 -3.51 -16.99 -12.24
N GLU A 112 -3.12 -16.63 -13.46
CA GLU A 112 -2.58 -17.56 -14.46
C GLU A 112 -1.26 -18.19 -14.02
N ALA A 113 -0.37 -17.42 -13.40
CA ALA A 113 0.89 -17.94 -12.84
C ALA A 113 0.63 -18.90 -11.68
N LEU A 114 -0.28 -18.54 -10.76
CA LEU A 114 -0.60 -19.34 -9.59
C LEU A 114 -1.47 -20.57 -9.90
N ARG A 115 -1.97 -20.77 -11.13
CA ARG A 115 -2.60 -22.06 -11.51
C ARG A 115 -1.63 -23.23 -11.47
N ASP A 116 -0.34 -22.99 -11.67
CA ASP A 116 0.70 -24.01 -11.55
C ASP A 116 1.00 -24.27 -10.06
N PRO A 117 0.80 -25.51 -9.56
CA PRO A 117 1.10 -25.84 -8.17
C PRO A 117 2.60 -25.88 -7.86
N GLU A 118 3.49 -25.90 -8.87
CA GLU A 118 4.94 -25.80 -8.67
C GLU A 118 5.41 -24.37 -8.38
N VAL A 119 4.57 -23.36 -8.69
CA VAL A 119 4.88 -21.96 -8.41
C VAL A 119 4.66 -21.66 -6.92
N SER A 120 5.74 -21.28 -6.24
CA SER A 120 5.76 -20.89 -4.83
C SER A 120 5.13 -19.52 -4.60
N GLY A 121 5.31 -18.59 -5.55
CA GLY A 121 4.80 -17.23 -5.46
C GLY A 121 5.05 -16.41 -6.72
N VAL A 122 4.54 -15.19 -6.74
CA VAL A 122 4.62 -14.28 -7.89
C VAL A 122 5.28 -12.97 -7.47
N VAL A 123 6.19 -12.48 -8.29
CA VAL A 123 6.72 -11.11 -8.20
C VAL A 123 6.12 -10.28 -9.34
N VAL A 124 5.75 -9.04 -9.06
CA VAL A 124 5.34 -8.07 -10.09
C VAL A 124 6.27 -6.86 -10.04
N THR A 125 7.05 -6.63 -11.09
CA THR A 125 7.81 -5.38 -11.21
C THR A 125 6.88 -4.28 -11.72
N HIS A 126 6.78 -3.18 -10.98
CA HIS A 126 5.79 -2.13 -11.18
C HIS A 126 6.41 -0.74 -11.00
N GLY A 127 5.84 0.27 -11.66
CA GLY A 127 6.20 1.67 -11.42
C GLY A 127 5.72 2.14 -10.04
N THR A 128 6.44 3.08 -9.42
CA THR A 128 6.23 3.43 -8.00
C THR A 128 5.03 4.32 -7.75
N ASP A 129 4.52 5.04 -8.76
CA ASP A 129 3.44 6.02 -8.58
C ASP A 129 2.10 5.40 -8.19
N SER A 130 1.81 4.20 -8.70
CA SER A 130 0.53 3.51 -8.46
C SER A 130 0.67 2.06 -7.94
N MET A 131 1.87 1.74 -7.40
CA MET A 131 2.13 0.40 -6.85
C MET A 131 1.23 0.09 -5.65
N GLU A 132 0.88 1.10 -4.84
CA GLU A 132 0.01 0.93 -3.67
C GLU A 132 -1.43 0.54 -4.05
N GLU A 133 -1.94 1.04 -5.18
CA GLU A 133 -3.24 0.64 -5.73
C GLU A 133 -3.21 -0.79 -6.26
N THR A 134 -2.22 -1.14 -7.08
CA THR A 134 -2.13 -2.49 -7.65
C THR A 134 -1.89 -3.53 -6.56
N ALA A 135 -1.10 -3.20 -5.53
CA ALA A 135 -0.87 -4.09 -4.39
C ALA A 135 -2.17 -4.40 -3.63
N VAL A 136 -2.99 -3.39 -3.33
CA VAL A 136 -4.25 -3.61 -2.60
C VAL A 136 -5.28 -4.34 -3.46
N ALA A 137 -5.27 -4.16 -4.78
CA ALA A 137 -6.07 -4.97 -5.70
C ALA A 137 -5.64 -6.45 -5.68
N ALA A 138 -4.33 -6.72 -5.75
CA ALA A 138 -3.79 -8.07 -5.71
C ALA A 138 -4.09 -8.77 -4.38
N ASP A 139 -4.04 -8.05 -3.26
CA ASP A 139 -4.43 -8.58 -1.95
C ASP A 139 -5.92 -8.92 -1.89
N ALA A 140 -6.78 -8.02 -2.38
CA ALA A 140 -8.23 -8.20 -2.37
C ALA A 140 -8.69 -9.38 -3.23
N PHE A 141 -8.03 -9.62 -4.37
CA PHE A 141 -8.36 -10.69 -5.31
C PHE A 141 -7.39 -11.87 -5.25
N ARG A 142 -6.63 -12.05 -4.18
CA ARG A 142 -5.65 -13.14 -4.08
C ARG A 142 -6.30 -14.53 -4.27
N PRO A 143 -5.73 -15.43 -5.10
CA PRO A 143 -6.35 -16.71 -5.39
C PRO A 143 -6.22 -17.72 -4.23
N ASP A 144 -5.13 -17.65 -3.47
CA ASP A 144 -4.83 -18.52 -2.33
C ASP A 144 -3.80 -17.84 -1.40
N THR A 145 -3.10 -18.64 -0.59
CA THR A 145 -2.17 -18.16 0.44
C THR A 145 -0.75 -17.89 -0.05
N ARG A 146 -0.42 -18.24 -1.30
CA ARG A 146 0.93 -18.00 -1.83
C ARG A 146 1.22 -16.51 -1.98
N PRO A 147 2.47 -16.08 -1.69
CA PRO A 147 2.82 -14.67 -1.69
C PRO A 147 2.76 -14.05 -3.09
N ILE A 148 2.22 -12.83 -3.13
CA ILE A 148 2.30 -11.93 -4.29
C ILE A 148 3.14 -10.73 -3.84
N VAL A 149 4.27 -10.48 -4.49
CA VAL A 149 5.20 -9.42 -4.07
C VAL A 149 5.39 -8.41 -5.19
N LEU A 150 4.94 -7.18 -4.96
CA LEU A 150 5.18 -6.07 -5.85
C LEU A 150 6.51 -5.42 -5.50
N THR A 151 7.23 -4.95 -6.52
CA THR A 151 8.49 -4.24 -6.33
C THR A 151 8.78 -3.30 -7.50
N GLY A 152 9.78 -2.44 -7.36
CA GLY A 152 10.16 -1.47 -8.37
C GLY A 152 11.48 -0.79 -8.00
N ALA A 153 11.69 0.41 -8.53
CA ALA A 153 12.86 1.21 -8.22
C ALA A 153 12.51 2.71 -8.20
N MET A 154 13.22 3.48 -7.39
CA MET A 154 13.20 4.94 -7.44
C MET A 154 14.20 5.49 -8.45
N LYS A 155 15.28 4.74 -8.68
CA LYS A 155 16.35 5.12 -9.61
C LYS A 155 16.31 4.24 -10.86
N PRO A 156 16.60 4.82 -12.03
CA PRO A 156 16.66 4.06 -13.27
C PRO A 156 17.80 3.05 -13.25
N ALA A 157 17.74 2.07 -14.15
CA ALA A 157 18.67 0.95 -14.20
C ALA A 157 20.12 1.36 -14.55
N ASP A 158 20.31 2.52 -15.18
CA ASP A 158 21.61 3.10 -15.52
C ASP A 158 22.15 4.08 -14.46
N ASP A 159 21.45 4.28 -13.34
CA ASP A 159 21.99 5.01 -12.19
C ASP A 159 23.27 4.31 -11.69
N PRO A 160 24.30 5.05 -11.23
CA PRO A 160 25.50 4.43 -10.66
C PRO A 160 25.25 3.56 -9.41
N HIS A 161 24.14 3.79 -8.71
CA HIS A 161 23.72 3.07 -7.51
C HIS A 161 22.21 2.78 -7.56
N PRO A 162 21.76 1.90 -8.48
CA PRO A 162 20.35 1.62 -8.68
C PRO A 162 19.81 0.78 -7.51
N ASP A 163 18.61 1.10 -7.04
CA ASP A 163 17.93 0.36 -5.95
C ASP A 163 17.15 -0.86 -6.45
N GLY A 164 16.82 -0.89 -7.76
CA GLY A 164 16.04 -1.96 -8.40
C GLY A 164 16.57 -3.38 -8.17
N PRO A 165 17.87 -3.66 -8.35
CA PRO A 165 18.42 -5.00 -8.12
C PRO A 165 18.28 -5.52 -6.68
N ASP A 166 18.39 -4.64 -5.67
CA ASP A 166 18.21 -5.05 -4.26
C ASP A 166 16.73 -5.33 -3.97
N ASN A 167 15.85 -4.42 -4.41
CA ASN A 167 14.40 -4.57 -4.27
C ASN A 167 13.88 -5.85 -4.97
N LEU A 168 14.34 -6.12 -6.20
CA LEU A 168 13.95 -7.30 -6.96
C LEU A 168 14.46 -8.60 -6.31
N ALA A 169 15.70 -8.63 -5.85
CA ALA A 169 16.24 -9.80 -5.17
C ALA A 169 15.47 -10.08 -3.86
N GLN A 170 15.11 -9.04 -3.09
CA GLN A 170 14.27 -9.17 -1.91
C GLN A 170 12.89 -9.73 -2.28
N ALA A 171 12.24 -9.17 -3.30
CA ALA A 171 10.91 -9.60 -3.73
C ALA A 171 10.88 -11.07 -4.15
N ILE A 172 11.89 -11.51 -4.91
CA ILE A 172 12.02 -12.90 -5.34
C ILE A 172 12.21 -13.85 -4.15
N ARG A 173 13.03 -13.47 -3.15
CA ARG A 173 13.22 -14.30 -1.95
C ARG A 173 11.93 -14.41 -1.14
N LEU A 174 11.20 -13.32 -0.95
CA LEU A 174 9.90 -13.33 -0.27
C LEU A 174 8.88 -14.19 -1.01
N ALA A 175 8.81 -14.08 -2.34
CA ALA A 175 7.91 -14.91 -3.14
C ALA A 175 8.26 -16.42 -3.11
N ALA A 176 9.51 -16.76 -2.80
CA ALA A 176 9.98 -18.15 -2.68
C ALA A 176 9.83 -18.73 -1.26
N ASP A 177 9.72 -17.87 -0.24
CA ASP A 177 9.70 -18.25 1.16
C ASP A 177 8.29 -18.70 1.59
N LYS A 178 8.20 -19.93 2.09
CA LYS A 178 6.95 -20.55 2.55
C LYS A 178 6.46 -19.97 3.88
N GLU A 179 7.34 -19.31 4.62
CA GLU A 179 7.01 -18.63 5.87
C GLU A 179 6.54 -17.17 5.64
N THR A 180 6.57 -16.68 4.39
CA THR A 180 5.99 -15.37 4.08
C THR A 180 4.49 -15.39 4.34
N GLU A 181 4.02 -14.40 5.10
CA GLU A 181 2.60 -14.25 5.43
C GLU A 181 1.73 -14.25 4.15
N PRO A 182 0.54 -14.87 4.18
CA PRO A 182 -0.36 -14.85 3.04
C PRO A 182 -0.82 -13.44 2.66
N GLY A 183 -0.86 -13.15 1.37
CA GLY A 183 -1.38 -11.88 0.84
C GLY A 183 -0.42 -11.20 -0.13
N ALA A 184 -0.79 -9.98 -0.53
CA ALA A 184 0.08 -9.16 -1.35
C ALA A 184 0.98 -8.25 -0.49
N HIS A 185 2.21 -8.08 -0.93
CA HIS A 185 3.26 -7.34 -0.25
C HIS A 185 3.96 -6.38 -1.21
N ILE A 186 4.60 -5.35 -0.67
CA ILE A 186 5.54 -4.48 -1.38
C ILE A 186 6.92 -4.70 -0.75
N ALA A 187 7.91 -5.09 -1.56
CA ALA A 187 9.32 -5.18 -1.17
C ALA A 187 10.09 -4.01 -1.76
N PHE A 188 10.57 -3.11 -0.90
CA PHE A 188 11.15 -1.83 -1.32
C PHE A 188 12.04 -1.24 -0.22
N GLY A 189 13.20 -0.67 -0.58
CA GLY A 189 14.08 0.03 0.37
C GLY A 189 14.59 -0.89 1.50
N GLY A 190 14.76 -2.18 1.22
CA GLY A 190 15.14 -3.18 2.23
C GLY A 190 14.02 -3.56 3.21
N ALA A 191 12.83 -2.96 3.13
CA ALA A 191 11.68 -3.26 3.96
C ALA A 191 10.63 -4.09 3.21
N THR A 192 9.78 -4.76 3.99
CA THR A 192 8.60 -5.49 3.49
C THR A 192 7.36 -4.87 4.09
N TYR A 193 6.45 -4.44 3.22
CA TYR A 193 5.20 -3.81 3.61
C TYR A 193 4.03 -4.70 3.18
N PRO A 194 2.97 -4.86 3.99
CA PRO A 194 1.73 -5.44 3.49
C PRO A 194 1.11 -4.52 2.44
N ALA A 195 0.29 -5.05 1.55
CA ALA A 195 -0.41 -4.21 0.58
C ALA A 195 -1.29 -3.16 1.27
N ARG A 196 -2.05 -3.56 2.29
CA ARG A 196 -3.01 -2.68 2.96
C ARG A 196 -2.32 -1.60 3.79
N ALA A 197 -2.77 -0.37 3.59
CA ALA A 197 -2.34 0.85 4.27
C ALA A 197 -0.87 1.24 4.02
N THR A 198 -0.22 0.62 3.05
CA THR A 198 1.05 1.09 2.51
C THR A 198 0.80 2.19 1.49
N TYR A 199 1.64 3.22 1.52
CA TYR A 199 1.54 4.34 0.60
C TYR A 199 2.93 4.87 0.22
N LYS A 200 3.01 5.53 -0.93
CA LYS A 200 4.20 6.24 -1.39
C LYS A 200 4.43 7.48 -0.52
N SER A 201 5.44 7.42 0.33
CA SER A 201 5.73 8.46 1.34
C SER A 201 6.66 9.55 0.83
N HIS A 202 7.47 9.26 -0.19
CA HIS A 202 8.45 10.20 -0.73
C HIS A 202 8.57 10.11 -2.25
N THR A 203 8.75 11.26 -2.89
CA THR A 203 8.86 11.39 -4.35
C THR A 203 10.21 10.99 -4.94
N THR A 204 11.26 10.78 -4.14
CA THR A 204 12.65 10.60 -4.62
C THR A 204 13.51 9.72 -3.72
N ASP A 205 13.20 9.64 -2.42
CA ASP A 205 13.95 8.78 -1.50
C ASP A 205 13.78 7.31 -1.87
N VAL A 206 14.88 6.54 -1.76
CA VAL A 206 14.91 5.08 -1.98
C VAL A 206 14.07 4.35 -0.94
N ASP A 207 13.92 4.94 0.25
CA ASP A 207 12.98 4.49 1.30
C ASP A 207 11.59 5.10 1.08
N GLY A 208 11.12 5.09 -0.16
CA GLY A 208 10.01 5.93 -0.57
C GLY A 208 8.60 5.37 -0.30
N PHE A 209 8.46 4.30 0.47
CA PHE A 209 7.17 3.75 0.92
C PHE A 209 7.09 3.74 2.44
N ALA A 210 5.89 3.96 2.98
CA ALA A 210 5.60 3.85 4.40
C ALA A 210 4.28 3.11 4.63
N ARG A 211 4.06 2.65 5.85
CA ARG A 211 2.84 1.98 6.29
C ARG A 211 2.11 2.84 7.31
N ASN A 212 0.82 3.05 7.11
CA ASN A 212 -0.06 3.75 8.03
C ASN A 212 -1.08 2.76 8.62
N THR A 213 -0.77 1.94 9.62
CA THR A 213 -1.78 1.15 10.35
C THR A 213 -1.15 0.65 11.65
N PRO A 214 -1.92 0.35 12.72
CA PRO A 214 -1.43 -0.47 13.81
C PRO A 214 -0.93 -1.82 13.30
N GLU A 215 0.01 -2.42 14.03
CA GLU A 215 0.70 -3.66 13.65
C GLU A 215 -0.27 -4.84 13.38
N SER A 216 -1.44 -4.83 14.01
CA SER A 216 -2.51 -5.82 13.78
C SER A 216 -3.66 -5.22 12.97
N SER A 217 -3.84 -5.72 11.75
CA SER A 217 -5.02 -5.45 10.91
C SER A 217 -5.69 -6.76 10.53
N SER A 218 -7.02 -6.78 10.54
CA SER A 218 -7.78 -7.91 9.99
C SER A 218 -7.52 -8.00 8.48
N HIS A 219 -7.38 -9.22 7.96
CA HIS A 219 -7.31 -9.47 6.52
C HIS A 219 -8.67 -9.96 6.05
N PRO A 220 -9.45 -9.15 5.31
CA PRO A 220 -10.71 -9.60 4.75
C PRO A 220 -10.51 -10.85 3.89
N ALA A 221 -11.54 -11.69 3.83
CA ALA A 221 -11.55 -12.83 2.93
C ALA A 221 -11.31 -12.37 1.48
N PRO A 222 -10.57 -13.14 0.66
CA PRO A 222 -10.39 -12.80 -0.74
C PRO A 222 -11.73 -12.72 -1.49
N LEU A 223 -11.81 -11.78 -2.41
CA LEU A 223 -12.93 -11.61 -3.32
C LEU A 223 -12.74 -12.49 -4.57
N PRO A 224 -13.84 -12.92 -5.22
CA PRO A 224 -13.74 -13.58 -6.52
C PRO A 224 -13.17 -12.62 -7.57
N LEU A 225 -12.18 -13.08 -8.35
CA LEU A 225 -11.56 -12.28 -9.41
C LEU A 225 -12.63 -11.73 -10.37
N THR A 226 -12.77 -10.42 -10.39
CA THR A 226 -13.78 -9.71 -11.18
C THR A 226 -13.15 -8.47 -11.82
N PRO A 227 -13.35 -8.22 -13.13
CA PRO A 227 -12.80 -7.03 -13.78
C PRO A 227 -13.28 -5.72 -13.14
N LEU A 228 -12.36 -4.77 -12.98
CA LEU A 228 -12.60 -3.45 -12.43
C LEU A 228 -12.84 -2.39 -13.51
N GLU A 229 -12.44 -2.64 -14.78
CA GLU A 229 -12.49 -1.66 -15.88
C GLU A 229 -13.83 -0.92 -16.03
N SER A 230 -14.95 -1.60 -15.79
CA SER A 230 -16.29 -1.00 -15.90
C SER A 230 -16.81 -0.34 -14.62
N THR A 231 -16.02 -0.32 -13.55
CA THR A 231 -16.44 0.20 -12.24
C THR A 231 -15.96 1.63 -12.05
N HIS A 232 -16.89 2.56 -11.95
CA HIS A 232 -16.61 4.00 -11.86
C HIS A 232 -16.60 4.47 -10.41
N VAL A 233 -15.41 4.62 -9.85
CA VAL A 233 -15.18 5.20 -8.53
C VAL A 233 -14.21 6.36 -8.65
N GLU A 234 -14.58 7.51 -8.08
CA GLU A 234 -13.77 8.73 -8.15
C GLU A 234 -13.29 9.20 -6.77
N ILE A 235 -12.14 9.86 -6.76
CA ILE A 235 -11.60 10.54 -5.57
C ILE A 235 -11.94 12.03 -5.65
N VAL A 236 -12.64 12.56 -4.64
CA VAL A 236 -12.97 13.98 -4.54
C VAL A 236 -12.24 14.59 -3.35
N ALA A 237 -11.33 15.54 -3.63
CA ALA A 237 -10.57 16.23 -2.60
C ALA A 237 -11.39 17.32 -1.91
N ALA A 238 -11.45 17.27 -0.59
CA ALA A 238 -12.00 18.35 0.23
C ALA A 238 -10.95 19.42 0.53
N TYR A 239 -11.40 20.67 0.52
CA TYR A 239 -10.63 21.84 0.91
C TYR A 239 -11.57 22.93 1.47
N PRO A 240 -11.06 23.95 2.18
CA PRO A 240 -11.90 25.04 2.65
C PRO A 240 -12.63 25.72 1.49
N GLY A 241 -13.97 25.70 1.51
CA GLY A 241 -14.79 26.24 0.44
C GLY A 241 -14.98 25.32 -0.77
N ALA A 242 -14.64 24.03 -0.68
CA ALA A 242 -14.92 23.07 -1.75
C ALA A 242 -16.44 23.03 -2.07
N PRO A 243 -16.84 23.25 -3.33
CA PRO A 243 -18.24 23.36 -3.71
C PRO A 243 -18.88 21.99 -3.91
N ARG A 244 -20.21 21.88 -3.70
CA ARG A 244 -20.98 20.65 -3.97
C ARG A 244 -20.88 20.17 -5.42
N ALA A 245 -20.65 21.09 -6.36
CA ALA A 245 -20.52 20.81 -7.79
C ALA A 245 -19.46 19.74 -8.14
N LEU A 246 -18.43 19.56 -7.31
CA LEU A 246 -17.43 18.50 -7.49
C LEU A 246 -18.06 17.10 -7.39
N ILE A 247 -18.97 16.91 -6.42
CA ILE A 247 -19.68 15.64 -6.24
C ILE A 247 -20.84 15.54 -7.22
N ASP A 248 -21.64 16.60 -7.36
CA ASP A 248 -22.83 16.57 -8.25
C ASP A 248 -22.44 16.17 -9.68
N SER A 249 -21.43 16.83 -10.25
CA SER A 249 -20.97 16.54 -11.62
C SER A 249 -20.40 15.14 -11.78
N THR A 250 -19.75 14.61 -10.74
CA THR A 250 -19.20 13.25 -10.74
C THR A 250 -20.33 12.21 -10.74
N VAL A 251 -21.35 12.41 -9.91
CA VAL A 251 -22.51 11.52 -9.86
C VAL A 251 -23.36 11.63 -11.13
N GLU A 252 -23.53 12.82 -11.70
CA GLU A 252 -24.20 13.03 -12.99
C GLU A 252 -23.52 12.29 -14.15
N ARG A 253 -22.20 12.12 -14.08
CA ARG A 253 -21.41 11.34 -15.05
C ARG A 253 -21.48 9.82 -14.83
N GLY A 254 -22.22 9.36 -13.82
CA GLY A 254 -22.48 7.93 -13.59
C GLY A 254 -21.52 7.26 -12.60
N ALA A 255 -20.85 8.00 -11.73
CA ALA A 255 -20.04 7.39 -10.66
C ALA A 255 -20.91 6.48 -9.78
N GLN A 256 -20.42 5.27 -9.55
CA GLN A 256 -21.05 4.24 -8.70
C GLN A 256 -20.56 4.33 -7.25
N GLY A 257 -19.36 4.88 -7.05
CA GLY A 257 -18.78 5.12 -5.74
C GLY A 257 -17.97 6.42 -5.69
N LEU A 258 -17.84 6.97 -4.49
CA LEU A 258 -17.05 8.16 -4.19
C LEU A 258 -16.12 7.88 -3.02
N VAL A 259 -14.86 8.25 -3.19
CA VAL A 259 -13.90 8.38 -2.08
C VAL A 259 -13.67 9.86 -1.83
N ILE A 260 -14.02 10.32 -0.64
CA ILE A 260 -13.82 11.70 -0.24
C ILE A 260 -12.49 11.81 0.48
N GLN A 261 -11.52 12.52 -0.11
CA GLN A 261 -10.27 12.85 0.56
C GLN A 261 -10.53 14.05 1.49
N GLY A 262 -10.96 13.74 2.71
CA GLY A 262 -11.29 14.72 3.75
C GLY A 262 -10.07 15.45 4.32
N MET A 263 -10.36 16.46 5.16
CA MET A 263 -9.36 17.21 5.92
C MET A 263 -9.26 16.69 7.37
N GLY A 264 -8.06 16.74 7.97
CA GLY A 264 -7.85 16.29 9.35
C GLY A 264 -8.21 14.82 9.52
N ALA A 265 -9.05 14.48 10.51
CA ALA A 265 -9.52 13.11 10.75
C ALA A 265 -10.66 12.64 9.81
N GLY A 266 -10.89 13.31 8.68
CA GLY A 266 -11.99 12.99 7.75
C GLY A 266 -13.18 13.95 7.82
N ASN A 267 -12.91 15.25 7.84
CA ASN A 267 -13.93 16.31 7.88
C ASN A 267 -14.07 17.01 6.52
N VAL A 268 -15.28 17.53 6.26
CA VAL A 268 -15.61 18.28 5.03
C VAL A 268 -16.42 19.54 5.34
N GLY A 269 -16.52 20.44 4.36
CA GLY A 269 -17.43 21.60 4.43
C GLY A 269 -18.90 21.20 4.21
N GLY A 270 -19.83 22.06 4.64
CA GLY A 270 -21.27 21.78 4.57
C GLY A 270 -21.81 21.51 3.16
N GLU A 271 -21.31 22.21 2.15
CA GLU A 271 -21.70 21.99 0.75
C GLU A 271 -21.33 20.58 0.26
N LEU A 272 -20.10 20.13 0.49
CA LEU A 272 -19.69 18.75 0.18
C LEU A 272 -20.50 17.74 0.98
N ALA A 273 -20.73 17.98 2.27
CA ALA A 273 -21.51 17.07 3.11
C ALA A 273 -22.96 16.90 2.60
N ALA A 274 -23.60 17.99 2.19
CA ALA A 274 -24.92 17.94 1.57
C ALA A 274 -24.89 17.10 0.28
N ALA A 275 -23.90 17.32 -0.59
CA ALA A 275 -23.74 16.56 -1.83
C ALA A 275 -23.46 15.06 -1.59
N MET A 276 -22.68 14.72 -0.56
CA MET A 276 -22.45 13.33 -0.15
C MET A 276 -23.74 12.66 0.30
N THR A 277 -24.58 13.37 1.07
CA THR A 277 -25.88 12.87 1.52
C THR A 277 -26.81 12.63 0.33
N ASP A 278 -26.85 13.56 -0.62
CA ASP A 278 -27.63 13.44 -1.85
C ASP A 278 -27.13 12.25 -2.72
N ALA A 279 -25.82 12.04 -2.79
CA ALA A 279 -25.23 10.91 -3.50
C ALA A 279 -25.63 9.56 -2.88
N LEU A 280 -25.56 9.44 -1.55
CA LEU A 280 -26.02 8.25 -0.81
C LEU A 280 -27.51 7.98 -1.08
N ALA A 281 -28.35 9.02 -1.05
CA ALA A 281 -29.78 8.88 -1.36
C ALA A 281 -30.06 8.40 -2.80
N ARG A 282 -29.11 8.59 -3.71
CA ARG A 282 -29.14 8.08 -5.11
C ARG A 282 -28.51 6.69 -5.27
N GLY A 283 -28.07 6.07 -4.18
CA GLY A 283 -27.46 4.73 -4.19
C GLY A 283 -25.98 4.70 -4.53
N VAL A 284 -25.29 5.84 -4.51
CA VAL A 284 -23.83 5.91 -4.70
C VAL A 284 -23.15 5.60 -3.37
N ALA A 285 -22.23 4.64 -3.36
CA ALA A 285 -21.47 4.32 -2.15
C ALA A 285 -20.45 5.43 -1.84
N VAL A 286 -20.34 5.84 -0.58
CA VAL A 286 -19.43 6.94 -0.18
C VAL A 286 -18.49 6.47 0.92
N VAL A 287 -17.18 6.59 0.67
CA VAL A 287 -16.11 6.30 1.63
C VAL A 287 -15.40 7.61 2.00
N MET A 288 -15.26 7.90 3.29
CA MET A 288 -14.45 9.00 3.81
C MET A 288 -13.02 8.51 4.04
N SER A 289 -12.07 9.16 3.37
CA SER A 289 -10.63 9.06 3.62
C SER A 289 -10.08 10.42 4.08
N THR A 290 -8.76 10.56 4.14
CA THR A 290 -8.11 11.82 4.52
C THR A 290 -6.87 12.11 3.68
N ARG A 291 -6.58 13.39 3.49
CA ARG A 291 -5.31 13.87 2.91
C ARG A 291 -4.12 13.75 3.87
N VAL A 292 -4.38 13.52 5.16
CA VAL A 292 -3.31 13.41 6.16
C VAL A 292 -2.58 12.08 5.94
N PRO A 293 -1.24 12.05 5.79
CA PRO A 293 -0.51 10.82 5.49
C PRO A 293 -0.62 9.73 6.55
N GLU A 294 -0.70 10.10 7.83
CA GLU A 294 -0.75 9.16 8.96
C GLU A 294 -1.94 9.40 9.90
N GLY A 295 -2.41 8.33 10.54
CA GLY A 295 -3.58 8.33 11.40
C GLY A 295 -4.83 7.72 10.75
N SER A 296 -5.78 7.31 11.59
CA SER A 296 -7.07 6.78 11.17
C SER A 296 -8.06 7.90 10.87
N VAL A 297 -9.02 7.62 9.99
CA VAL A 297 -10.23 8.43 9.82
C VAL A 297 -11.17 8.16 11.00
N GLU A 298 -11.26 9.15 11.88
CA GLU A 298 -12.06 9.08 13.11
C GLU A 298 -13.27 10.02 13.04
N ALA A 299 -14.45 9.43 13.22
CA ALA A 299 -15.71 10.12 13.24
C ALA A 299 -15.97 10.78 14.61
N ALA A 300 -15.14 11.76 14.99
CA ALA A 300 -15.20 12.39 16.32
C ALA A 300 -16.10 13.64 16.38
N TYR A 301 -16.23 14.38 15.28
CA TYR A 301 -16.97 15.65 15.24
C TYR A 301 -18.40 15.48 14.71
N GLY A 302 -19.36 16.14 15.35
CA GLY A 302 -20.75 16.28 14.87
C GLY A 302 -20.97 17.54 14.01
N GLY A 303 -22.21 17.77 13.60
CA GLY A 303 -22.59 18.85 12.69
C GLY A 303 -22.56 18.43 11.22
N ALA A 304 -23.04 19.29 10.31
CA ALA A 304 -23.34 18.91 8.93
C ALA A 304 -22.17 18.24 8.18
N GLY A 305 -20.93 18.69 8.40
CA GLY A 305 -19.72 18.13 7.77
C GLY A 305 -18.80 17.34 8.70
N GLY A 306 -19.26 17.03 9.92
CA GLY A 306 -18.50 16.24 10.88
C GLY A 306 -18.61 14.74 10.59
N GLY A 307 -17.50 14.01 10.74
CA GLY A 307 -17.42 12.58 10.42
C GLY A 307 -18.46 11.72 11.15
N ALA A 308 -18.83 12.05 12.40
CA ALA A 308 -19.82 11.30 13.19
C ALA A 308 -21.22 11.35 12.56
N THR A 309 -21.63 12.53 12.11
CA THR A 309 -22.93 12.73 11.46
C THR A 309 -22.97 11.95 10.14
N LEU A 310 -21.93 12.09 9.33
CA LEU A 310 -21.85 11.45 8.01
C LEU A 310 -21.82 9.92 8.11
N GLN A 311 -21.12 9.37 9.10
CA GLN A 311 -21.12 7.92 9.33
C GLN A 311 -22.51 7.40 9.71
N SER A 312 -23.26 8.13 10.54
CA SER A 312 -24.65 7.78 10.85
C SER A 312 -25.60 7.81 9.65
N GLN A 313 -25.19 8.50 8.56
CA GLN A 313 -25.93 8.58 7.31
C GLN A 313 -25.51 7.52 6.28
N GLY A 314 -24.54 6.66 6.60
CA GLY A 314 -24.08 5.58 5.73
C GLY A 314 -22.74 5.85 5.03
N VAL A 315 -22.03 6.93 5.36
CA VAL A 315 -20.64 7.11 4.90
C VAL A 315 -19.74 6.11 5.60
N ILE A 316 -18.92 5.40 4.83
CA ILE A 316 -18.00 4.37 5.32
C ILE A 316 -16.67 5.04 5.66
N SER A 317 -16.10 4.77 6.84
CA SER A 317 -14.73 5.22 7.15
C SER A 317 -13.73 4.33 6.41
N SER A 318 -12.70 4.91 5.79
CA SER A 318 -11.58 4.14 5.23
C SER A 318 -10.58 3.68 6.29
N GLY A 319 -10.80 4.07 7.56
CA GLY A 319 -9.88 3.83 8.66
C GLY A 319 -8.48 4.35 8.33
N TYR A 320 -7.55 3.43 8.18
CA TYR A 320 -6.15 3.72 7.90
C TYR A 320 -5.80 3.79 6.40
N LEU A 321 -6.73 3.42 5.52
CA LEU A 321 -6.50 3.42 4.09
C LEU A 321 -6.57 4.85 3.54
N ARG A 322 -5.63 5.16 2.64
CA ARG A 322 -5.58 6.44 1.93
C ARG A 322 -6.44 6.42 0.67
N PRO A 323 -6.75 7.60 0.09
CA PRO A 323 -7.75 7.70 -0.97
C PRO A 323 -7.49 6.76 -2.16
N ALA A 324 -6.23 6.61 -2.56
CA ALA A 324 -5.79 5.71 -3.63
C ALA A 324 -6.23 4.26 -3.38
N GLN A 325 -5.84 3.69 -2.24
CA GLN A 325 -6.23 2.32 -1.88
C GLN A 325 -7.73 2.18 -1.61
N ALA A 326 -8.34 3.18 -0.97
CA ALA A 326 -9.78 3.17 -0.71
C ALA A 326 -10.60 3.14 -2.01
N ARG A 327 -10.13 3.83 -3.06
CA ARG A 327 -10.77 3.82 -4.38
C ARG A 327 -10.78 2.42 -4.97
N VAL A 328 -9.65 1.72 -4.93
CA VAL A 328 -9.49 0.36 -5.46
C VAL A 328 -10.40 -0.61 -4.71
N LEU A 329 -10.40 -0.58 -3.38
CA LEU A 329 -11.23 -1.49 -2.59
C LEU A 329 -12.73 -1.21 -2.75
N LEU A 330 -13.13 0.07 -2.85
CA LEU A 330 -14.51 0.41 -3.15
C LEU A 330 -14.92 -0.11 -4.54
N ALA A 331 -14.04 0.02 -5.54
CA ALA A 331 -14.28 -0.54 -6.87
C ALA A 331 -14.41 -2.07 -6.83
N ALA A 332 -13.54 -2.76 -6.08
CA ALA A 332 -13.61 -4.21 -5.90
C ALA A 332 -14.91 -4.68 -5.22
N ALA A 333 -15.35 -3.97 -4.18
CA ALA A 333 -16.63 -4.24 -3.52
C ALA A 333 -17.81 -4.10 -4.48
N LEU A 334 -17.87 -2.97 -5.21
CA LEU A 334 -18.95 -2.69 -6.16
C LEU A 334 -18.97 -3.68 -7.33
N ALA A 335 -17.80 -4.01 -7.90
CA ALA A 335 -17.67 -4.97 -9.00
C ALA A 335 -18.17 -6.37 -8.61
N THR A 336 -17.95 -6.77 -7.35
CA THR A 336 -18.34 -8.10 -6.84
C THR A 336 -19.71 -8.13 -6.18
N GLY A 337 -20.36 -6.97 -5.99
CA GLY A 337 -21.59 -6.86 -5.20
C GLY A 337 -21.38 -7.13 -3.70
N THR A 338 -20.16 -7.04 -3.20
CA THR A 338 -19.83 -7.17 -1.78
C THR A 338 -20.19 -5.87 -1.06
N ASP A 339 -20.70 -5.97 0.18
CA ASP A 339 -20.88 -4.79 1.03
C ASP A 339 -19.51 -4.10 1.25
N PRO A 340 -19.32 -2.85 0.79
CA PRO A 340 -18.03 -2.20 0.90
C PRO A 340 -17.52 -2.10 2.33
N ALA A 341 -18.40 -2.02 3.34
CA ALA A 341 -18.01 -1.91 4.74
C ALA A 341 -17.10 -3.06 5.20
N VAL A 342 -17.25 -4.27 4.63
CA VAL A 342 -16.42 -5.45 4.96
C VAL A 342 -14.95 -5.27 4.55
N LEU A 343 -14.67 -4.45 3.54
CA LEU A 343 -13.30 -4.21 3.07
C LEU A 343 -12.61 -3.07 3.80
N PHE A 344 -13.34 -2.33 4.65
CA PHE A 344 -12.82 -1.18 5.41
C PHE A 344 -12.83 -1.39 6.93
N SER A 345 -13.31 -2.55 7.40
CA SER A 345 -13.34 -2.95 8.81
C SER A 345 -12.01 -3.49 9.34
#